data_AF-A0A7S3INL1-F1
#
_entry.id   AF-A0A7S3INL1-F1
#
_cell.length_a   1.000
_cell.length_b   1.000
_cell.length_c   1.000
_cell.angle_alpha   90.00
_cell.angle_beta   90.00
_cell.angle_gamma   90.00
#
_symmetry.space_group_name_H-M   'P 1'
#
loop_
_entity.id
_entity.type
_entity.pdbx_description
1 polymer ?
#
loop_
_entity_poly.entity_id
_entity_poly.type
_entity_poly.pdbx_seq_one_letter_code
_entity_poly.pdbx_strand_id
1 'polypeptide(L)'
;METEPNFMGLVSQIVDRLESETVRQIIEVKLDLIELLLSSLPECLIKTIEKVLVFFLKQLSKTASQFSFKANDLINLSRETLGSDFLLPHFVTILNEMPKDMKSKKMMISAIEVLNVLIDESDTLKAKDEEESYFQFAALIKTLGSILKVHWQDQEVVMPIIGALTSLRNKNKNLTFHSILEELTQGQFQTLKNVLNRYEKQLAHQLNEYTAKVSEAHQE
;
A
#
# COMPACT_ATOMS: atom_id res chain seq x y z
N MET A 1 15.81 -16.86 38.25
CA MET A 1 15.87 -17.27 36.84
C MET A 1 15.72 -16.00 36.03
N GLU A 2 16.83 -15.40 35.63
CA GLU A 2 16.80 -14.33 34.63
C GLU A 2 16.32 -15.00 33.34
N THR A 3 15.12 -14.64 32.89
CA THR A 3 14.59 -15.07 31.59
C THR A 3 15.56 -14.58 30.53
N GLU A 4 16.19 -15.50 29.79
CA GLU A 4 16.93 -15.16 28.59
C GLU A 4 16.09 -14.19 27.75
N PRO A 5 16.68 -13.07 27.27
CA PRO A 5 15.95 -12.20 26.37
C PRO A 5 15.57 -13.02 25.13
N ASN A 6 14.26 -13.26 24.98
CA ASN A 6 13.72 -13.89 23.78
C ASN A 6 14.26 -13.09 22.58
N PHE A 7 14.93 -13.76 21.65
CA PHE A 7 15.54 -13.14 20.47
C PHE A 7 14.55 -12.22 19.73
N MET A 8 13.26 -12.61 19.65
CA MET A 8 12.21 -11.76 19.06
C MET A 8 11.95 -10.48 19.87
N GLY A 9 12.07 -10.53 21.20
CA GLY A 9 12.01 -9.35 22.05
C GLY A 9 13.17 -8.39 21.80
N LEU A 10 14.37 -8.90 21.55
CA LEU A 10 15.52 -8.09 21.16
C LEU A 10 15.32 -7.44 19.79
N VAL A 11 14.84 -8.21 18.80
CA VAL A 11 14.51 -7.69 17.46
C VAL A 11 13.49 -6.56 17.56
N SER A 12 12.41 -6.75 18.33
CA SER A 12 11.41 -5.70 18.54
C SER A 12 12.02 -4.43 19.13
N GLN A 13 12.88 -4.54 20.15
CA GLN A 13 13.54 -3.38 20.75
C GLN A 13 14.46 -2.64 19.77
N ILE A 14 15.12 -3.36 18.87
CA ILE A 14 15.96 -2.76 17.83
C ILE A 14 15.10 -2.00 16.81
N VAL A 15 14.01 -2.62 16.35
CA VAL A 15 13.06 -2.02 15.40
C VAL A 15 12.39 -0.79 16.00
N ASP A 16 12.00 -0.82 17.28
CA ASP A 16 11.39 0.30 17.99
C ASP A 16 12.30 1.53 18.05
N ARG A 17 13.63 1.33 17.94
CA ARG A 17 14.63 2.40 17.92
C ARG A 17 15.09 2.78 16.51
N LEU A 18 14.45 2.29 15.44
CA LEU A 18 14.80 2.69 14.08
C LEU A 18 14.45 4.16 13.81
N GLU A 19 13.26 4.59 14.21
CA GLU A 19 12.74 5.90 13.83
C GLU A 19 13.43 7.06 14.53
N SER A 20 13.87 6.86 15.77
CA SER A 20 14.55 7.87 16.57
C SER A 20 16.06 7.90 16.34
N GLU A 21 16.61 6.96 15.57
CA GLU A 21 18.04 6.89 15.31
C GLU A 21 18.48 8.01 14.36
N THR A 22 19.57 8.68 14.73
CA THR A 22 20.16 9.77 13.93
C THR A 22 21.60 9.47 13.51
N VAL A 23 22.25 8.50 14.16
CA VAL A 23 23.62 8.11 13.84
C VAL A 23 23.63 7.21 12.61
N ARG A 24 24.24 7.70 11.53
CA ARG A 24 24.27 7.04 10.21
C ARG A 24 24.74 5.59 10.28
N GLN A 25 25.86 5.33 10.96
CA GLN A 25 26.44 3.99 11.07
C GLN A 25 25.51 3.03 11.82
N ILE A 26 24.77 3.52 12.82
CA ILE A 26 23.81 2.70 13.55
C ILE A 26 22.61 2.35 12.66
N ILE A 27 22.13 3.30 11.85
CA ILE A 27 21.08 3.04 10.85
C ILE A 27 21.54 1.96 9.88
N GLU A 28 22.77 2.06 9.36
CA GLU A 28 23.32 1.10 8.41
C GLU A 28 23.38 -0.31 8.98
N VAL A 29 23.93 -0.47 10.18
CA VAL A 29 23.97 -1.76 10.89
C VAL A 29 22.56 -2.31 11.16
N LYS A 30 21.60 -1.45 11.53
CA LYS A 30 20.20 -1.89 11.71
C LYS A 30 19.58 -2.34 10.39
N LEU A 31 19.87 -1.66 9.28
CA LEU A 31 19.42 -2.07 7.95
C LEU A 31 20.06 -3.41 7.52
N ASP A 32 21.36 -3.61 7.77
CA ASP A 32 22.04 -4.90 7.55
C ASP A 32 21.42 -6.03 8.38
N LEU A 33 21.07 -5.73 9.64
CA LEU A 33 20.39 -6.71 10.48
C LEU A 33 19.00 -7.05 9.94
N ILE A 34 18.22 -6.06 9.50
CA ILE A 34 16.90 -6.32 8.91
C ILE A 34 17.03 -7.12 7.62
N GLU A 35 18.04 -6.83 6.79
CA GLU A 35 18.37 -7.62 5.60
C GLU A 35 18.64 -9.07 5.97
N LEU A 36 19.53 -9.31 6.94
CA LEU A 36 19.84 -10.65 7.43
C LEU A 36 18.60 -11.37 7.95
N LEU A 37 17.75 -10.67 8.72
CA LEU A 37 16.51 -11.22 9.26
C LEU A 37 15.53 -11.56 8.14
N LEU A 38 15.34 -10.69 7.15
CA LEU A 38 14.50 -10.98 5.98
C LEU A 38 15.05 -12.16 5.17
N SER A 39 16.36 -12.29 5.03
CA SER A 39 16.94 -13.39 4.25
C SER A 39 16.96 -14.74 4.99
N SER A 40 17.06 -14.73 6.32
CA SER A 40 17.35 -15.95 7.11
C SER A 40 16.28 -16.32 8.14
N LEU A 41 15.61 -15.34 8.75
CA LEU A 41 14.66 -15.53 9.87
C LEU A 41 13.48 -14.53 9.78
N PRO A 42 12.74 -14.48 8.65
CA PRO A 42 11.74 -13.44 8.39
C PRO A 42 10.59 -13.44 9.42
N GLU A 43 10.30 -14.58 10.04
CA GLU A 43 9.30 -14.73 11.10
C GLU A 43 9.57 -13.82 12.31
N CYS A 44 10.84 -13.45 12.55
CA CYS A 44 11.22 -12.55 13.63
C CYS A 44 10.74 -11.11 13.40
N LEU A 45 10.43 -10.74 12.14
CA LEU A 45 10.01 -9.39 11.77
C LEU A 45 8.49 -9.23 11.71
N ILE A 46 7.72 -10.33 11.60
CA ILE A 46 6.26 -10.32 11.38
C ILE A 46 5.54 -9.36 12.35
N LYS A 47 5.84 -9.43 13.65
CA LYS A 47 5.17 -8.59 14.67
C LYS A 47 5.49 -7.10 14.57
N THR A 48 6.53 -6.74 13.82
CA THR A 48 7.06 -5.38 13.72
C THR A 48 7.17 -4.90 12.28
N ILE A 49 6.61 -5.66 11.33
CA ILE A 49 6.83 -5.43 9.89
C ILE A 49 6.33 -4.05 9.46
N GLU A 50 5.20 -3.57 9.99
CA GLU A 50 4.68 -2.24 9.67
C GLU A 50 5.66 -1.13 10.04
N LYS A 51 6.31 -1.22 11.21
CA LYS A 51 7.33 -0.24 11.64
C LYS A 51 8.55 -0.27 10.71
N VAL A 52 8.96 -1.46 10.29
CA VAL A 52 10.05 -1.65 9.34
C VAL A 52 9.70 -1.03 7.98
N LEU A 53 8.51 -1.32 7.45
CA LEU A 53 8.03 -0.78 6.18
C LEU A 53 7.89 0.75 6.23
N VAL A 54 7.33 1.30 7.31
CA VAL A 54 7.26 2.76 7.55
C VAL A 54 8.66 3.37 7.55
N PHE A 55 9.63 2.72 8.20
CA PHE A 55 11.00 3.19 8.18
C PHE A 55 11.59 3.20 6.76
N PHE A 56 11.39 2.14 5.97
CA PHE A 56 11.85 2.09 4.58
C PHE A 56 11.22 3.20 3.73
N LEU A 57 9.91 3.39 3.82
CA LEU A 57 9.18 4.46 3.12
C LEU A 57 9.69 5.86 3.51
N LYS A 58 9.99 6.08 4.80
CA LYS A 58 10.62 7.32 5.26
C LYS A 58 11.98 7.53 4.61
N GLN A 59 12.81 6.49 4.48
CA GLN A 59 14.10 6.62 3.80
C GLN A 59 13.95 6.86 2.30
N LEU A 60 13.00 6.19 1.62
CA LEU A 60 12.70 6.44 0.21
C LEU A 60 12.30 7.90 -0.06
N SER A 61 11.51 8.49 0.84
CA SER A 61 11.07 9.88 0.70
C SER A 61 12.22 10.91 0.78
N LYS A 62 13.35 10.52 1.38
CA LYS A 62 14.59 11.32 1.50
C LYS A 62 15.44 11.10 0.25
N THR A 63 15.05 11.79 -0.82
CA THR A 63 15.65 11.70 -2.16
C THR A 63 17.19 11.90 -2.10
N ALA A 64 17.94 11.07 -2.84
CA ALA A 64 19.41 11.11 -2.99
C ALA A 64 20.26 10.74 -1.74
N SER A 65 19.91 9.64 -1.06
CA SER A 65 20.75 9.07 -0.01
C SER A 65 21.09 7.59 -0.29
N GLN A 66 22.25 7.12 0.15
CA GLN A 66 22.60 5.68 0.12
C GLN A 66 21.49 4.82 0.77
N PHE A 67 20.79 5.39 1.77
CA PHE A 67 19.68 4.72 2.45
C PHE A 67 18.41 4.62 1.63
N SER A 68 18.16 5.50 0.65
CA SER A 68 16.99 5.35 -0.22
C SER A 68 17.15 4.15 -1.15
N PHE A 69 18.36 3.91 -1.69
CA PHE A 69 18.63 2.72 -2.49
C PHE A 69 18.47 1.45 -1.66
N LYS A 70 19.13 1.40 -0.49
CA LYS A 70 19.03 0.23 0.40
C LYS A 70 17.59 -0.01 0.88
N ALA A 71 16.83 1.02 1.18
CA ALA A 71 15.42 0.87 1.56
C ALA A 71 14.56 0.31 0.41
N ASN A 72 14.83 0.72 -0.84
CA ASN A 72 14.18 0.14 -2.00
C ASN A 72 14.50 -1.35 -2.14
N ASP A 73 15.77 -1.72 -2.01
CA ASP A 73 16.23 -3.10 -2.08
C ASP A 73 15.58 -3.95 -0.98
N LEU A 74 15.47 -3.42 0.24
CA LEU A 74 14.83 -4.12 1.36
C LEU A 74 13.31 -4.23 1.23
N ILE A 75 12.63 -3.28 0.57
CA ILE A 75 11.21 -3.44 0.22
C ILE A 75 11.06 -4.57 -0.81
N ASN A 76 11.92 -4.63 -1.83
CA ASN A 76 11.89 -5.71 -2.80
C ASN A 76 12.19 -7.07 -2.15
N LEU A 77 13.20 -7.15 -1.29
CA LEU A 77 13.51 -8.36 -0.51
C LEU A 77 12.33 -8.76 0.39
N SER A 78 11.68 -7.80 1.07
CA SER A 78 10.48 -8.09 1.86
C SER A 78 9.38 -8.70 1.00
N ARG A 79 9.19 -8.18 -0.22
CA ARG A 79 8.20 -8.67 -1.18
C ARG A 79 8.51 -10.09 -1.65
N GLU A 80 9.77 -10.35 -1.98
CA GLU A 80 10.25 -11.67 -2.41
C GLU A 80 10.18 -12.71 -1.29
N THR A 81 10.52 -12.34 -0.05
CA THR A 81 10.52 -13.28 1.07
C THR A 81 9.12 -13.52 1.66
N LEU A 82 8.38 -12.46 1.96
CA LEU A 82 7.12 -12.54 2.71
C LEU A 82 5.90 -12.71 1.79
N GLY A 83 6.04 -12.35 0.51
CA GLY A 83 4.98 -12.41 -0.48
C GLY A 83 4.05 -11.20 -0.47
N SER A 84 3.52 -10.87 -1.65
CA SER A 84 2.69 -9.68 -1.85
C SER A 84 1.36 -9.74 -1.09
N ASP A 85 0.75 -10.92 -1.00
CA ASP A 85 -0.52 -11.11 -0.26
C ASP A 85 -0.37 -10.84 1.24
N PHE A 86 0.79 -11.16 1.82
CA PHE A 86 1.09 -10.85 3.22
C PHE A 86 1.31 -9.35 3.43
N LEU A 87 2.05 -8.68 2.55
CA LEU A 87 2.42 -7.27 2.71
C LEU A 87 1.28 -6.30 2.40
N LEU A 88 0.39 -6.66 1.49
CA LEU A 88 -0.70 -5.80 1.02
C LEU A 88 -1.56 -5.22 2.17
N PRO A 89 -2.10 -6.02 3.12
CA PRO A 89 -2.87 -5.47 4.24
C PRO A 89 -2.05 -4.50 5.12
N HIS A 90 -0.74 -4.73 5.28
CA HIS A 90 0.12 -3.82 6.03
C HIS A 90 0.30 -2.47 5.33
N PHE A 91 0.43 -2.45 4.01
CA PHE A 91 0.47 -1.18 3.25
C PHE A 91 -0.86 -0.42 3.30
N VAL A 92 -1.99 -1.14 3.32
CA VAL A 92 -3.32 -0.55 3.55
C VAL A 92 -3.39 0.12 4.92
N THR A 93 -2.95 -0.56 5.99
CA THR A 93 -2.87 0.02 7.35
C THR A 93 -2.00 1.27 7.37
N ILE A 94 -0.78 1.18 6.84
CA ILE A 94 0.18 2.30 6.79
C ILE A 94 -0.42 3.52 6.09
N LEU A 95 -1.07 3.34 4.94
CA LEU A 95 -1.69 4.43 4.18
C LEU A 95 -2.90 5.04 4.89
N ASN A 96 -3.66 4.25 5.64
CA ASN A 96 -4.80 4.74 6.42
C ASN A 96 -4.36 5.55 7.65
N GLU A 97 -3.25 5.18 8.28
CA GLU A 97 -2.69 5.86 9.46
C GLU A 97 -1.79 7.06 9.09
N MET A 98 -1.31 7.11 7.84
CA MET A 98 -0.44 8.20 7.39
C MET A 98 -1.20 9.55 7.39
N PRO A 99 -0.58 10.63 7.91
CA PRO A 99 -1.11 11.98 7.74
C PRO A 99 -1.32 12.28 6.26
N LYS A 100 -2.42 12.95 5.91
CA LYS A 100 -2.74 13.33 4.52
C LYS A 100 -2.32 14.77 4.22
N ASP A 101 -1.18 15.17 4.75
CA ASP A 101 -0.64 16.52 4.63
C ASP A 101 0.52 16.57 3.62
N MET A 102 0.98 17.78 3.32
CA MET A 102 2.07 17.97 2.35
C MET A 102 3.44 17.46 2.85
N LYS A 103 3.61 17.24 4.17
CA LYS A 103 4.88 16.77 4.74
C LYS A 103 5.09 15.28 4.51
N SER A 104 4.00 14.50 4.53
CA SER A 104 4.01 13.06 4.25
C SER A 104 3.87 12.72 2.76
N LYS A 105 3.58 13.69 1.90
CA LYS A 105 3.29 13.50 0.46
C LYS A 105 4.24 12.52 -0.24
N LYS A 106 5.56 12.72 -0.13
CA LYS A 106 6.55 11.86 -0.80
C LYS A 106 6.50 10.40 -0.32
N MET A 107 6.34 10.22 0.99
CA MET A 107 6.22 8.90 1.61
C MET A 107 4.92 8.22 1.17
N MET A 108 3.83 8.97 1.08
CA MET A 108 2.53 8.49 0.59
C MET A 108 2.61 8.04 -0.86
N ILE A 109 3.24 8.84 -1.73
CA ILE A 109 3.48 8.46 -3.13
C ILE A 109 4.27 7.15 -3.20
N SER A 110 5.39 7.05 -2.47
CA SER A 110 6.19 5.82 -2.42
C SER A 110 5.38 4.61 -1.95
N ALA A 111 4.51 4.80 -0.95
CA ALA A 111 3.66 3.74 -0.42
C ALA A 111 2.60 3.30 -1.43
N ILE A 112 2.00 4.22 -2.20
CA ILE A 112 1.04 3.89 -3.25
C ILE A 112 1.74 3.19 -4.43
N GLU A 113 2.95 3.61 -4.79
CA GLU A 113 3.74 2.94 -5.84
C GLU A 113 4.09 1.51 -5.46
N VAL A 114 4.52 1.26 -4.22
CA VAL A 114 4.74 -0.10 -3.73
C VAL A 114 3.43 -0.88 -3.67
N LEU A 115 2.35 -0.28 -3.16
CA LEU A 115 1.02 -0.90 -3.15
C LEU A 115 0.59 -1.34 -4.55
N ASN A 116 0.85 -0.54 -5.58
CA ASN A 116 0.53 -0.88 -6.96
C ASN A 116 1.24 -2.17 -7.41
N VAL A 117 2.53 -2.31 -7.09
CA VAL A 117 3.29 -3.53 -7.38
C VAL A 117 2.74 -4.73 -6.59
N LEU A 118 2.40 -4.55 -5.32
CA LEU A 118 1.81 -5.61 -4.50
C LEU A 118 0.46 -6.07 -5.05
N ILE A 119 -0.37 -5.14 -5.52
CA ILE A 119 -1.63 -5.46 -6.21
C ILE A 119 -1.31 -6.31 -7.43
N ASP A 120 -0.41 -5.87 -8.31
CA ASP A 120 -0.08 -6.60 -9.55
C ASP A 120 0.49 -8.00 -9.32
N GLU A 121 1.19 -8.22 -8.20
CA GLU A 121 1.77 -9.52 -7.86
C GLU A 121 0.83 -10.40 -7.03
N SER A 122 -0.16 -9.83 -6.34
CA SER A 122 -1.07 -10.56 -5.46
C SER A 122 -1.85 -11.67 -6.19
N ASP A 123 -1.85 -12.87 -5.62
CA ASP A 123 -2.60 -14.01 -6.14
C ASP A 123 -3.97 -14.12 -5.48
N THR A 124 -4.14 -13.65 -4.24
CA THR A 124 -5.45 -13.60 -3.58
C THR A 124 -6.42 -12.68 -4.31
N LEU A 125 -5.95 -11.58 -4.92
CA LEU A 125 -6.80 -10.71 -5.74
C LEU A 125 -7.23 -11.34 -7.07
N LYS A 126 -6.67 -12.49 -7.47
CA LYS A 126 -7.13 -13.31 -8.60
C LYS A 126 -8.05 -14.46 -8.16
N ALA A 127 -8.19 -14.69 -6.86
CA ALA A 127 -8.85 -15.87 -6.34
C ALA A 127 -10.33 -15.93 -6.76
N LYS A 128 -10.85 -17.15 -6.88
CA LYS A 128 -12.25 -17.39 -7.26
C LYS A 128 -13.23 -17.22 -6.10
N ASP A 129 -12.73 -17.11 -4.87
CA ASP A 129 -13.57 -16.79 -3.72
C ASP A 129 -13.93 -15.31 -3.80
N GLU A 130 -15.13 -15.04 -4.30
CA GLU A 130 -15.62 -13.68 -4.52
C GLU A 130 -15.79 -12.91 -3.20
N GLU A 131 -16.08 -13.58 -2.09
CA GLU A 131 -16.35 -12.94 -0.80
C GLU A 131 -15.06 -12.51 -0.11
N GLU A 132 -14.09 -13.42 0.00
CA GLU A 132 -12.78 -13.09 0.57
C GLU A 132 -12.03 -12.05 -0.28
N SER A 133 -12.11 -12.18 -1.61
CA SER A 133 -11.54 -11.21 -2.53
C SER A 133 -12.21 -9.85 -2.37
N TYR A 134 -13.55 -9.79 -2.25
CA TYR A 134 -14.28 -8.53 -2.09
C TYR A 134 -13.74 -7.70 -0.94
N PHE A 135 -13.51 -8.28 0.25
CA PHE A 135 -13.00 -7.53 1.40
C PHE A 135 -11.64 -6.88 1.13
N GLN A 136 -10.76 -7.56 0.38
CA GLN A 136 -9.46 -7.00 -0.01
C GLN A 136 -9.62 -5.83 -1.01
N PHE A 137 -10.46 -6.00 -2.04
CA PHE A 137 -10.79 -4.92 -2.98
C PHE A 137 -11.43 -3.73 -2.26
N ALA A 138 -12.38 -3.98 -1.36
CA ALA A 138 -13.07 -2.95 -0.59
C ALA A 138 -12.09 -2.12 0.25
N ALA A 139 -11.19 -2.78 0.98
CA ALA A 139 -10.18 -2.10 1.78
C ALA A 139 -9.26 -1.21 0.93
N LEU A 140 -8.77 -1.73 -0.21
CA LEU A 140 -7.92 -0.98 -1.14
C LEU A 140 -8.65 0.23 -1.73
N ILE A 141 -9.86 0.04 -2.24
CA ILE A 141 -10.66 1.11 -2.84
C ILE A 141 -10.99 2.20 -1.81
N LYS A 142 -11.37 1.81 -0.59
CA LYS A 142 -11.66 2.75 0.50
C LYS A 142 -10.43 3.58 0.85
N THR A 143 -9.27 2.94 0.99
CA THR A 143 -8.00 3.63 1.25
C THR A 143 -7.65 4.61 0.14
N LEU A 144 -7.63 4.17 -1.13
CA LEU A 144 -7.32 5.00 -2.29
C LEU A 144 -8.31 6.17 -2.44
N GLY A 145 -9.61 5.91 -2.31
CA GLY A 145 -10.65 6.93 -2.38
C GLY A 145 -10.55 7.97 -1.24
N SER A 146 -10.09 7.56 -0.06
CA SER A 146 -9.88 8.47 1.07
C SER A 146 -8.68 9.39 0.87
N ILE A 147 -7.66 8.96 0.14
CA ILE A 147 -6.49 9.77 -0.24
C ILE A 147 -6.87 10.69 -1.41
N LEU A 148 -7.53 10.13 -2.42
CA LEU A 148 -7.97 10.86 -3.61
C LEU A 148 -8.86 12.06 -3.25
N LYS A 149 -9.78 11.89 -2.29
CA LYS A 149 -10.64 12.98 -1.81
C LYS A 149 -9.85 14.22 -1.36
N VAL A 150 -8.68 14.01 -0.73
CA VAL A 150 -7.83 15.08 -0.21
C VAL A 150 -6.93 15.65 -1.31
N HIS A 151 -6.37 14.79 -2.17
CA HIS A 151 -5.31 15.16 -3.11
C HIS A 151 -5.74 15.17 -4.58
N TRP A 152 -7.04 15.22 -4.91
CA TRP A 152 -7.54 15.08 -6.28
C TRP A 152 -7.02 16.11 -7.30
N GLN A 153 -6.50 17.25 -6.83
CA GLN A 153 -5.88 18.28 -7.68
C GLN A 153 -4.37 18.07 -7.87
N ASP A 154 -3.75 17.23 -7.05
CA ASP A 154 -2.30 17.00 -7.05
C ASP A 154 -1.96 15.83 -7.98
N GLN A 155 -1.52 16.17 -9.19
CA GLN A 155 -1.23 15.16 -10.21
C GLN A 155 -0.20 14.13 -9.74
N GLU A 156 0.79 14.51 -8.94
CA GLU A 156 1.83 13.58 -8.45
C GLU A 156 1.26 12.48 -7.54
N VAL A 157 0.18 12.78 -6.80
CA VAL A 157 -0.51 11.79 -5.96
C VAL A 157 -1.57 11.04 -6.76
N VAL A 158 -2.27 11.74 -7.65
CA VAL A 158 -3.35 11.16 -8.46
C VAL A 158 -2.83 10.08 -9.41
N MET A 159 -1.68 10.27 -10.05
CA MET A 159 -1.17 9.31 -11.05
C MET A 159 -0.89 7.92 -10.46
N PRO A 160 -0.19 7.78 -9.32
CA PRO A 160 -0.05 6.48 -8.64
C PRO A 160 -1.39 5.84 -8.23
N ILE A 161 -2.38 6.63 -7.79
CA ILE A 161 -3.72 6.11 -7.46
C ILE A 161 -4.40 5.54 -8.71
N ILE A 162 -4.30 6.21 -9.86
CA ILE A 162 -4.82 5.69 -11.13
C ILE A 162 -4.12 4.39 -11.54
N GLY A 163 -2.81 4.30 -11.30
CA GLY A 163 -2.03 3.06 -11.46
C GLY A 163 -2.64 1.93 -10.64
N ALA A 164 -2.78 2.12 -9.33
CA ALA A 164 -3.36 1.12 -8.42
C ALA A 164 -4.79 0.71 -8.83
N LEU A 165 -5.65 1.65 -9.20
CA LEU A 165 -7.00 1.36 -9.68
C LEU A 165 -7.00 0.56 -11.00
N THR A 166 -6.03 0.85 -11.88
CA THR A 166 -5.87 0.10 -13.13
C THR A 166 -5.43 -1.33 -12.85
N SER A 167 -4.45 -1.53 -11.97
CA SER A 167 -3.98 -2.84 -11.56
C SER A 167 -5.09 -3.66 -10.89
N LEU A 168 -5.89 -3.07 -10.01
CA LEU A 168 -7.09 -3.71 -9.44
C LEU A 168 -8.07 -4.15 -10.54
N ARG A 169 -8.40 -3.25 -11.46
CA ARG A 169 -9.31 -3.54 -12.58
C ARG A 169 -8.77 -4.66 -13.48
N ASN A 170 -7.46 -4.74 -13.66
CA ASN A 170 -6.82 -5.81 -14.43
C ASN A 170 -6.88 -7.16 -13.71
N LYS A 171 -6.87 -7.17 -12.37
CA LYS A 171 -7.07 -8.38 -11.56
C LYS A 171 -8.50 -8.88 -11.62
N ASN A 172 -9.45 -8.00 -11.27
CA ASN A 172 -10.86 -8.32 -11.30
C ASN A 172 -11.69 -7.06 -11.53
N LYS A 173 -12.11 -6.86 -12.77
CA LYS A 173 -12.91 -5.70 -13.20
C LYS A 173 -14.22 -5.57 -12.41
N ASN A 174 -14.92 -6.68 -12.19
CA ASN A 174 -16.23 -6.66 -11.55
C ASN A 174 -16.11 -6.29 -10.07
N LEU A 175 -15.22 -6.95 -9.32
CA LEU A 175 -15.00 -6.62 -7.91
C LEU A 175 -14.47 -5.20 -7.74
N THR A 176 -13.55 -4.75 -8.60
CA THR A 176 -13.04 -3.37 -8.54
C THR A 176 -14.16 -2.34 -8.65
N PHE A 177 -15.04 -2.48 -9.64
CA PHE A 177 -16.11 -1.52 -9.85
C PHE A 177 -17.25 -1.68 -8.85
N HIS A 178 -17.55 -2.90 -8.41
CA HIS A 178 -18.48 -3.14 -7.33
C HIS A 178 -18.02 -2.43 -6.05
N SER A 179 -16.78 -2.67 -5.60
CA SER A 179 -16.21 -2.02 -4.42
C SER A 179 -16.14 -0.49 -4.57
N ILE A 180 -15.96 0.05 -5.78
CA ILE A 180 -16.06 1.51 -6.02
C ILE A 180 -17.45 2.05 -5.73
N LEU A 181 -18.51 1.33 -6.09
CA LEU A 181 -19.89 1.77 -5.84
C LEU A 181 -20.28 1.62 -4.37
N GLU A 182 -19.86 0.53 -3.72
CA GLU A 182 -20.23 0.24 -2.34
C GLU A 182 -19.40 1.02 -1.31
N GLU A 183 -18.09 1.19 -1.53
CA GLU A 183 -17.19 1.70 -0.50
C GLU A 183 -16.90 3.20 -0.59
N LEU A 184 -17.10 3.82 -1.76
CA LEU A 184 -16.88 5.25 -1.92
C LEU A 184 -18.14 6.04 -1.59
N THR A 185 -18.00 7.05 -0.73
CA THR A 185 -19.05 8.05 -0.55
C THR A 185 -19.35 8.75 -1.88
N GLN A 186 -20.57 9.26 -2.05
CA GLN A 186 -20.98 9.97 -3.28
C GLN A 186 -19.97 11.06 -3.69
N GLY A 187 -19.42 11.80 -2.72
CA GLY A 187 -18.39 12.82 -2.98
C GLY A 187 -17.07 12.22 -3.48
N GLN A 188 -16.63 11.09 -2.93
CA GLN A 188 -15.43 10.37 -3.40
C GLN A 188 -15.65 9.80 -4.79
N PHE A 189 -16.80 9.18 -5.03
CA PHE A 189 -17.16 8.62 -6.34
C PHE A 189 -17.17 9.71 -7.43
N GLN A 190 -17.80 10.86 -7.17
CA GLN A 190 -17.80 11.96 -8.13
C GLN A 190 -16.40 12.52 -8.38
N THR A 191 -15.59 12.61 -7.32
CA THR A 191 -14.17 13.03 -7.43
C THR A 191 -13.40 12.05 -8.32
N LEU A 192 -13.56 10.75 -8.09
CA LEU A 192 -12.95 9.70 -8.89
C LEU A 192 -13.36 9.81 -10.36
N LYS A 193 -14.66 9.95 -10.65
CA LYS A 193 -15.15 10.14 -12.02
C LYS A 193 -14.50 11.33 -12.71
N ASN A 194 -14.39 12.47 -12.04
CA ASN A 194 -13.77 13.67 -12.60
C ASN A 194 -12.29 13.44 -12.91
N VAL A 195 -11.57 12.78 -11.99
CA VAL A 195 -10.16 12.42 -12.13
C VAL A 195 -9.95 11.45 -13.30
N LEU A 196 -10.73 10.37 -13.38
CA LEU A 196 -10.61 9.38 -14.45
C LEU A 196 -10.95 9.99 -15.82
N ASN A 197 -12.00 10.82 -15.93
CA ASN A 197 -12.31 11.48 -17.20
C ASN A 197 -11.18 12.41 -17.68
N ARG A 198 -10.43 12.98 -16.75
CA ARG A 198 -9.30 13.87 -17.06
C ARG A 198 -8.05 13.10 -17.46
N TYR A 199 -7.71 12.03 -16.75
CA TYR A 199 -6.39 11.40 -16.85
C TYR A 199 -6.41 9.96 -17.40
N GLU A 200 -7.52 9.23 -17.29
CA GLU A 200 -7.62 7.82 -17.71
C GLU A 200 -9.02 7.48 -18.28
N LYS A 201 -9.27 7.94 -19.51
CA LYS A 201 -10.59 7.90 -20.16
C LYS A 201 -11.16 6.49 -20.34
N GLN A 202 -10.29 5.50 -20.56
CA GLN A 202 -10.74 4.11 -20.73
C GLN A 202 -11.34 3.58 -19.43
N LEU A 203 -10.67 3.79 -18.30
CA LEU A 203 -11.20 3.37 -17.00
C LEU A 203 -12.48 4.15 -16.64
N ALA A 204 -12.55 5.44 -16.97
CA ALA A 204 -13.76 6.24 -16.79
C ALA A 204 -14.96 5.68 -17.56
N HIS A 205 -14.75 5.32 -18.83
CA HIS A 205 -15.78 4.74 -19.67
C HIS A 205 -16.28 3.40 -19.12
N GLN A 206 -15.35 2.49 -18.78
CA GLN A 206 -15.68 1.18 -18.22
C GLN A 206 -16.44 1.27 -16.89
N LEU A 207 -16.09 2.23 -16.03
CA LEU A 207 -16.80 2.48 -14.77
C LEU A 207 -18.23 2.96 -15.05
N ASN A 208 -18.41 3.91 -15.97
CA ASN A 208 -19.75 4.42 -16.33
C ASN A 208 -20.64 3.32 -16.92
N GLU A 209 -20.10 2.46 -17.80
CA GLU A 209 -20.83 1.31 -18.33
C GLU A 209 -21.26 0.36 -17.23
N TYR A 210 -20.38 0.07 -16.26
CA TYR A 210 -20.70 -0.79 -15.13
C TYR A 210 -21.80 -0.18 -14.26
N THR A 211 -21.71 1.11 -13.93
CA THR A 211 -22.74 1.82 -13.15
C THR A 211 -24.10 1.81 -13.85
N ALA A 212 -24.14 2.00 -15.17
CA ALA A 212 -25.37 1.95 -15.94
C ALA A 212 -26.03 0.57 -15.86
N LYS A 213 -25.25 -0.51 -16.09
CA LYS A 213 -25.73 -1.89 -16.00
C LYS A 213 -26.30 -2.23 -14.63
N VAL A 214 -25.62 -1.82 -13.55
CA VAL A 214 -26.11 -2.05 -12.18
C VAL A 214 -27.41 -1.27 -11.94
N SER A 215 -27.52 -0.04 -12.45
CA SER A 215 -28.73 0.78 -12.29
C SER A 215 -29.96 0.18 -13.00
N GLU A 216 -29.75 -0.40 -14.19
CA GLU A 216 -30.80 -1.09 -14.96
C GLU A 216 -31.30 -2.34 -14.21
N ALA A 217 -30.39 -3.13 -13.63
CA ALA A 217 -30.74 -4.35 -12.90
C ALA A 217 -31.53 -4.11 -11.59
N HIS A 218 -31.53 -2.88 -11.05
CA HIS A 218 -32.32 -2.53 -9.85
C HIS A 218 -33.70 -1.92 -10.18
N GLN A 219 -34.02 -1.72 -11.47
CA GLN A 219 -35.31 -1.21 -11.93
C GLN A 219 -36.25 -2.33 -12.43
N GLU A 220 -35.73 -3.54 -12.61
CA GLU A 220 -36.48 -4.76 -12.89
C GLU A 220 -36.89 -5.50 -11.61
#